data_AF-A0A1F9MPI0-F1
#
_entry.id   AF-A0A1F9MPI0-F1
#
_cell.length_a   1.000
_cell.length_b   1.000
_cell.length_c   1.000
_cell.angle_alpha   90.00
_cell.angle_beta   90.00
_cell.angle_gamma   90.00
#
_symmetry.space_group_name_H-M   'P 1'
#
loop_
_entity.id
_entity.type
_entity.pdbx_description
1 polymer ?
#
loop_
_entity_poly.entity_id
_entity_poly.type
_entity_poly.pdbx_seq_one_letter_code
_entity_poly.pdbx_strand_id
1 'polypeptide(L)'
;MKKINLFFLSLLVLLVMTAEASAGVLIPDGIYVDANDLDGDFTVSWGASATPGPGVTYELQEAINANFTMGRRTVVAGVGDLSAAIFSRTSSVTYYYRVRAAKAGIYSNWLKAANGCLIGPLPCEQPVSIDVSGIDVSGNYLVEWGASPTEGVRYTLQEATTANFKVGLRSVYLGRLFSFSIAITDRHPGTTYYYRVRATKSGLPPSAYISWITGITIPAIPAPVPKTGQTFSYGAGDDGALQKGVASPDPRFTDKGDGTVVDNLTGLIWLKTANCDLFHDHVYNPVTELMEDTPNKTWSDALTSVNNLAHGQCGLTDNSIAGDWRLPNAKELSSLMNLKYSRPALSDSNGTGQWSPGNPFADVKGVVEGEVESYYWSSSTYIDVTAGAWSVDMYDGYMSSIYKTDNCYVWPVRDGQ
;
A
#
# COMPACT_ATOMS: atom_id res chain seq x y z
N MET A 1 68.19 4.11 77.68
CA MET A 1 66.73 4.24 77.83
C MET A 1 66.40 5.73 78.04
N LYS A 2 66.27 6.52 76.97
CA LYS A 2 65.00 6.95 76.32
C LYS A 2 63.96 7.56 77.28
N LYS A 3 64.04 8.88 77.50
CA LYS A 3 62.91 9.79 77.78
C LYS A 3 63.28 11.18 77.28
N ILE A 4 62.80 11.56 76.10
CA ILE A 4 62.63 12.93 75.58
C ILE A 4 61.66 12.78 74.38
N ASN A 5 60.77 13.76 74.19
CA ASN A 5 59.75 13.91 73.14
C ASN A 5 58.32 13.46 73.45
N LEU A 6 57.70 14.10 74.45
CA LEU A 6 56.23 14.23 74.51
C LEU A 6 55.74 15.66 74.21
N PHE A 7 56.65 16.64 74.03
CA PHE A 7 56.29 18.05 73.86
C PHE A 7 56.08 18.49 72.39
N PHE A 8 56.56 17.72 71.42
CA PHE A 8 56.44 18.06 69.99
C PHE A 8 55.12 17.61 69.34
N LEU A 9 54.38 16.69 69.97
CA LEU A 9 53.14 16.17 69.38
C LEU A 9 51.90 17.04 69.66
N SER A 10 51.91 17.80 70.76
CA SER A 10 50.79 18.67 71.16
C SER A 10 50.74 19.97 70.36
N LEU A 11 51.90 20.52 69.98
CA LEU A 11 51.97 21.76 69.19
C LEU A 11 51.68 21.52 67.69
N LEU A 12 51.93 20.30 67.19
CA LEU A 12 51.61 19.93 65.82
C LEU A 12 50.11 19.63 65.61
N VAL A 13 49.39 19.20 66.65
CA VAL A 13 47.94 18.98 66.59
C VAL A 13 47.15 20.29 66.71
N LEU A 14 47.69 21.30 67.41
CA LEU A 14 47.05 22.61 67.51
C LEU A 14 47.33 23.52 66.30
N LEU A 15 48.41 23.27 65.53
CA LEU A 15 48.76 24.02 64.32
C LEU A 15 48.12 23.47 63.03
N VAL A 16 47.48 22.30 63.08
CA VAL A 16 46.72 21.74 61.93
C VAL A 16 45.23 22.16 61.95
N MET A 17 44.75 22.77 63.04
CA MET A 17 43.36 23.25 63.13
C MET A 17 43.13 24.71 62.72
N THR A 18 44.15 25.43 62.22
CA THR A 18 43.98 26.84 61.80
C THR A 18 44.45 27.13 60.37
N ALA A 19 44.59 26.10 59.53
CA ALA A 19 44.91 26.27 58.12
C ALA A 19 43.89 25.59 57.18
N GLU A 20 42.59 25.64 57.50
CA GLU A 20 41.62 25.80 56.42
C GLU A 20 41.59 27.30 56.11
N ALA A 21 42.49 27.69 55.20
CA ALA A 21 42.36 28.94 54.49
C ALA A 21 40.91 29.10 54.04
N SER A 22 40.37 30.31 54.18
CA SER A 22 39.10 30.78 53.62
C SER A 22 39.13 30.67 52.07
N ALA A 23 39.20 29.46 51.54
CA ALA A 23 38.89 29.17 50.17
C ALA A 23 37.37 29.31 50.07
N GLY A 24 36.92 30.42 49.46
CA GLY A 24 35.51 30.66 49.21
C GLY A 24 34.86 29.47 48.48
N VAL A 25 33.54 29.33 48.59
CA VAL A 25 32.81 28.25 47.93
C VAL A 25 33.05 28.33 46.42
N LEU A 26 33.60 27.26 45.86
CA LEU A 26 33.95 27.16 44.44
C LEU A 26 32.68 27.01 43.60
N ILE A 27 32.71 27.54 42.38
CA ILE A 27 31.59 27.38 41.44
C ILE A 27 31.36 25.90 41.09
N PRO A 28 30.14 25.52 40.68
CA PRO A 28 29.86 24.20 40.12
C PRO A 28 30.71 23.88 38.87
N ASP A 29 30.99 22.59 38.64
CA ASP A 29 31.80 22.13 37.49
C ASP A 29 30.94 21.96 36.23
N GLY A 30 30.49 23.08 35.67
CA GLY A 30 29.61 23.10 34.50
C GLY A 30 28.13 23.05 34.85
N ILE A 31 27.31 23.50 33.89
CA ILE A 31 25.85 23.40 33.90
C ILE A 31 25.40 23.04 32.49
N TYR A 32 24.48 22.09 32.39
CA TYR A 32 23.94 21.58 31.14
C TYR A 32 22.44 21.85 31.07
N VAL A 33 22.03 22.41 29.93
CA VAL A 33 20.64 22.71 29.57
C VAL A 33 20.52 22.46 28.08
N ASP A 34 19.50 21.69 27.69
CA ASP A 34 19.16 21.50 26.28
C ASP A 34 18.72 22.82 25.65
N ALA A 35 19.19 23.09 24.44
CA ALA A 35 18.87 24.34 23.74
C ALA A 35 17.39 24.44 23.33
N ASN A 36 16.70 23.30 23.23
CA ASN A 36 15.29 23.22 22.86
C ASN A 36 14.60 22.12 23.66
N ASP A 37 13.32 22.34 23.92
CA ASP A 37 12.43 21.37 24.53
C ASP A 37 11.03 21.48 23.89
N LEU A 38 10.24 20.40 23.92
CA LEU A 38 8.97 20.32 23.19
C LEU A 38 7.74 20.58 24.05
N ASP A 39 7.77 20.23 25.32
CA ASP A 39 6.58 20.18 26.19
C ASP A 39 6.69 21.04 27.46
N GLY A 40 7.85 21.62 27.71
CA GLY A 40 8.14 22.43 28.88
C GLY A 40 8.66 21.65 30.09
N ASP A 41 8.91 20.34 29.92
CA ASP A 41 9.31 19.39 30.96
C ASP A 41 10.70 18.81 30.65
N PHE A 42 11.74 19.32 31.32
CA PHE A 42 13.13 18.91 31.06
C PHE A 42 14.00 18.95 32.31
N THR A 43 15.21 18.42 32.22
CA THR A 43 16.16 18.42 33.35
C THR A 43 17.29 19.40 33.10
N VAL A 44 17.60 20.20 34.12
CA VAL A 44 18.82 21.00 34.18
C VAL A 44 19.79 20.30 35.12
N SER A 45 21.02 20.05 34.68
CA SER A 45 22.04 19.37 35.50
C SER A 45 23.32 20.20 35.60
N TRP A 46 24.13 19.93 36.63
CA TRP A 46 25.39 20.63 36.86
C TRP A 46 26.42 19.72 37.52
N GLY A 47 27.70 20.01 37.31
CA GLY A 47 28.78 19.27 37.95
C GLY A 47 28.96 19.68 39.42
N ALA A 48 29.48 18.75 40.22
CA ALA A 48 29.74 19.02 41.63
C ALA A 48 30.79 20.13 41.80
N SER A 49 30.58 21.03 42.75
CA SER A 49 31.60 22.01 43.14
C SER A 49 32.79 21.31 43.78
N ALA A 50 34.00 21.73 43.43
CA ALA A 50 35.25 21.23 44.03
C ALA A 50 35.49 21.76 45.47
N THR A 51 34.50 22.41 46.09
CA THR A 51 34.59 22.89 47.48
C THR A 51 34.84 21.71 48.43
N PRO A 52 35.94 21.70 49.22
CA PRO A 52 36.28 20.57 50.08
C PRO A 52 35.24 20.27 51.16
N GLY A 53 35.12 19.00 51.54
CA GLY A 53 34.30 18.53 52.67
C GLY A 53 32.79 18.42 52.38
N PRO A 54 32.04 17.70 53.22
CA PRO A 54 30.60 17.50 53.02
C PRO A 54 29.79 18.78 53.26
N GLY A 55 28.52 18.78 52.83
CA GLY A 55 27.57 19.86 53.10
C GLY A 55 27.51 20.98 52.05
N VAL A 56 28.02 20.72 50.84
CA VAL A 56 27.79 21.60 49.69
C VAL A 56 26.36 21.39 49.19
N THR A 57 25.66 22.49 48.98
CA THR A 57 24.31 22.53 48.41
C THR A 57 24.30 23.46 47.20
N TYR A 58 23.23 23.42 46.40
CA TYR A 58 23.11 24.20 45.18
C TYR A 58 21.86 25.06 45.17
N GLU A 59 21.97 26.20 44.49
CA GLU A 59 20.84 27.05 44.13
C GLU A 59 20.79 27.21 42.61
N LEU A 60 19.69 26.77 42.01
CA LEU A 60 19.39 26.93 40.60
C LEU A 60 18.41 28.08 40.41
N GLN A 61 18.70 28.97 39.48
CA GLN A 61 17.85 30.10 39.14
C GLN A 61 17.52 30.12 37.64
N GLU A 62 16.31 30.52 37.33
CA GLU A 62 15.76 30.68 36.00
C GLU A 62 15.48 32.16 35.70
N ALA A 63 15.50 32.54 34.42
CA ALA A 63 14.98 33.79 33.88
C ALA A 63 14.46 33.59 32.45
N ILE A 64 13.70 34.56 31.92
CA ILE A 64 13.26 34.58 30.52
C ILE A 64 14.17 35.43 29.62
N ASN A 65 15.34 35.82 30.13
CA ASN A 65 16.39 36.48 29.36
C ASN A 65 17.79 36.15 29.88
N ALA A 66 18.78 36.16 28.98
CA ALA A 66 20.17 35.74 29.29
C ALA A 66 20.87 36.58 30.39
N ASN A 67 20.37 37.80 30.63
CA ASN A 67 20.91 38.71 31.64
C ASN A 67 20.29 38.53 33.03
N PHE A 68 19.31 37.65 33.20
CA PHE A 68 18.61 37.40 34.48
C PHE A 68 17.99 38.67 35.08
N THR A 69 17.41 39.52 34.23
CA THR A 69 16.71 40.75 34.63
C THR A 69 15.19 40.65 34.48
N MET A 70 14.68 39.65 33.75
CA MET A 70 13.24 39.42 33.54
C MET A 70 12.84 38.01 33.96
N GLY A 71 11.63 37.86 34.53
CA GLY A 71 11.04 36.56 34.88
C GLY A 71 11.90 35.71 35.82
N ARG A 72 12.69 36.36 36.67
CA ARG A 72 13.69 35.68 37.51
C ARG A 72 13.03 34.94 38.66
N ARG A 73 13.33 33.66 38.84
CA ARG A 73 12.92 32.87 40.01
C ARG A 73 13.93 31.81 40.40
N THR A 74 14.00 31.49 41.69
CA THR A 74 14.77 30.35 42.19
C THR A 74 13.97 29.07 41.97
N VAL A 75 14.57 28.10 41.27
CA VAL A 75 13.96 26.82 40.90
C VAL A 75 14.17 25.80 42.00
N VAL A 76 15.41 25.70 42.50
CA VAL A 76 15.78 24.82 43.60
C VAL A 76 16.79 25.55 44.49
N ALA A 77 16.74 25.34 45.81
CA ALA A 77 17.68 25.92 46.77
C ALA A 77 18.00 24.92 47.90
N GLY A 78 19.27 24.85 48.28
CA GLY A 78 19.70 24.08 49.46
C GLY A 78 19.73 22.56 49.25
N VAL A 79 19.67 22.08 48.01
CA VAL A 79 19.72 20.64 47.70
C VAL A 79 21.15 20.16 47.47
N GLY A 80 21.42 18.91 47.83
CA GLY A 80 22.68 18.22 47.49
C GLY A 80 22.68 17.58 46.10
N ASP A 81 21.54 17.55 45.43
CA ASP A 81 21.39 16.98 44.10
C ASP A 81 22.15 17.78 43.04
N LEU A 82 22.55 17.10 41.97
CA LEU A 82 23.27 17.67 40.82
C LEU A 82 22.36 17.93 39.62
N SER A 83 21.05 17.95 39.84
CA SER A 83 20.05 18.19 38.81
C SER A 83 18.74 18.69 39.39
N ALA A 84 17.95 19.36 38.55
CA ALA A 84 16.59 19.79 38.85
C ALA A 84 15.67 19.47 37.67
N ALA A 85 14.54 18.83 37.97
CA ALA A 85 13.45 18.69 37.00
C ALA A 85 12.67 20.00 36.90
N ILE A 86 12.47 20.44 35.67
CA ILE A 86 11.69 21.60 35.28
C ILE A 86 10.37 21.09 34.74
N PHE A 87 9.27 21.72 35.13
CA PHE A 87 7.94 21.36 34.68
C PHE A 87 7.14 22.56 34.19
N SER A 88 6.26 22.32 33.22
CA SER A 88 5.19 23.19 32.76
C SER A 88 5.66 24.57 32.29
N ARG A 89 6.74 24.62 31.49
CA ARG A 89 7.21 25.86 30.87
C ARG A 89 6.37 26.24 29.66
N THR A 90 6.12 27.54 29.52
CA THR A 90 5.23 28.04 28.47
C THR A 90 5.87 27.89 27.10
N SER A 91 5.11 27.34 26.15
CA SER A 91 5.53 27.23 24.75
C SER A 91 5.88 28.58 24.13
N SER A 92 6.80 28.59 23.17
CA SER A 92 7.32 29.78 22.48
C SER A 92 8.05 30.78 23.39
N VAL A 93 8.55 30.34 24.54
CA VAL A 93 9.39 31.13 25.46
C VAL A 93 10.76 30.48 25.58
N THR A 94 11.82 31.30 25.67
CA THR A 94 13.18 30.82 25.97
C THR A 94 13.52 31.05 27.45
N TYR A 95 13.85 29.99 28.17
CA TYR A 95 14.24 30.03 29.58
C TYR A 95 15.76 29.87 29.74
N TYR A 96 16.37 30.71 30.58
CA TYR A 96 17.80 30.74 30.83
C TYR A 96 18.09 30.32 32.27
N TYR A 97 19.16 29.54 32.49
CA TYR A 97 19.49 28.98 33.79
C TYR A 97 20.90 29.34 34.27
N ARG A 98 21.03 29.51 35.58
CA ARG A 98 22.31 29.67 36.26
C ARG A 98 22.30 28.97 37.62
N VAL A 99 23.43 28.44 38.02
CA VAL A 99 23.58 27.68 39.27
C VAL A 99 24.76 28.23 40.09
N ARG A 100 24.65 28.17 41.41
CA ARG A 100 25.74 28.46 42.35
C ARG A 100 25.79 27.42 43.46
N ALA A 101 26.97 27.19 44.00
CA ALA A 101 27.17 26.33 45.17
C ALA A 101 27.07 27.17 46.46
N ALA A 102 26.64 26.53 47.54
CA ALA A 102 26.52 27.11 48.86
C ALA A 102 27.02 26.14 49.94
N LYS A 103 27.77 26.66 50.91
CA LYS A 103 28.23 25.90 52.09
C LYS A 103 28.25 26.83 53.31
N ALA A 104 27.59 26.41 54.39
CA ALA A 104 27.50 27.18 55.64
C ALA A 104 27.10 28.67 55.47
N GLY A 105 26.17 28.95 54.54
CA GLY A 105 25.68 30.31 54.27
C GLY A 105 26.57 31.16 53.35
N ILE A 106 27.72 30.65 52.91
CA ILE A 106 28.59 31.28 51.91
C ILE A 106 28.23 30.75 50.54
N TYR A 107 28.19 31.62 49.54
CA TYR A 107 27.83 31.28 48.15
C TYR A 107 29.00 31.50 47.20
N SER A 108 29.08 30.65 46.17
CA SER A 108 29.94 30.88 45.02
C SER A 108 29.38 31.99 44.12
N ASN A 109 30.19 32.43 43.15
CA ASN A 109 29.68 33.15 41.99
C ASN A 109 28.68 32.29 41.21
N TRP A 110 27.81 32.94 40.43
CA TRP A 110 26.89 32.25 39.53
C TRP A 110 27.61 31.71 38.29
N LEU A 111 27.37 30.44 37.99
CA LEU A 111 27.70 29.84 36.70
C LEU A 111 26.46 29.85 35.80
N LYS A 112 26.55 30.48 34.63
CA LYS A 112 25.45 30.53 33.65
C LYS A 112 25.57 29.38 32.66
N ALA A 113 24.44 28.81 32.25
CA ALA A 113 24.41 27.94 31.08
C ALA A 113 24.82 28.71 29.82
N ALA A 114 25.48 28.00 28.89
CA ALA A 114 25.92 28.57 27.63
C ALA A 114 24.73 28.97 26.74
N ASN A 115 23.64 28.21 26.81
CA ASN A 115 22.41 28.41 26.04
C ASN A 115 21.20 28.55 26.96
N GLY A 116 20.15 29.19 26.48
CA GLY A 116 18.79 29.03 27.02
C GLY A 116 18.06 27.87 26.34
N CYS A 117 16.96 27.42 26.94
CA CYS A 117 16.07 26.39 26.41
C CYS A 117 14.85 27.04 25.78
N LEU A 118 14.68 26.96 24.46
CA LEU A 118 13.47 27.38 23.76
C LEU A 118 12.41 26.27 23.82
N ILE A 119 11.24 26.59 24.38
CA ILE A 119 10.11 25.67 24.38
C ILE A 119 9.37 25.80 23.05
N GLY A 120 9.34 24.73 22.25
CA GLY A 120 8.63 24.69 20.97
C GLY A 120 7.10 24.74 21.12
N PRO A 121 6.35 24.96 20.03
CA PRO A 121 4.91 24.71 20.03
C PRO A 121 4.65 23.20 20.11
N LEU A 122 3.66 22.81 20.92
CA LEU A 122 3.25 21.41 21.01
C LEU A 122 2.83 20.89 19.62
N PRO A 123 3.22 19.64 19.27
CA PRO A 123 2.77 19.02 18.03
C PRO A 123 1.25 18.89 17.99
N CYS A 124 0.69 18.72 16.80
CA CYS A 124 -0.71 18.30 16.69
C CYS A 124 -0.91 17.01 17.48
N GLU A 125 -2.05 16.85 18.13
CA GLU A 125 -2.43 15.60 18.76
C GLU A 125 -2.85 14.59 17.69
N GLN A 126 -2.54 13.31 17.93
CA GLN A 126 -2.86 12.27 16.96
C GLN A 126 -4.38 12.04 16.84
N PRO A 127 -4.86 11.48 15.71
CA PRO A 127 -6.23 10.97 15.59
C PRO A 127 -6.53 9.94 16.70
N VAL A 128 -7.73 9.97 17.28
CA VAL A 128 -8.07 9.13 18.46
C VAL A 128 -8.23 7.64 18.16
N SER A 129 -8.50 7.27 16.90
CA SER A 129 -8.64 5.88 16.47
C SER A 129 -8.31 5.74 14.99
N ILE A 130 -8.02 4.52 14.56
CA ILE A 130 -8.06 4.10 13.17
C ILE A 130 -8.60 2.68 13.12
N ASP A 131 -9.53 2.43 12.22
CA ASP A 131 -10.10 1.12 11.97
C ASP A 131 -10.26 0.88 10.48
N VAL A 132 -10.23 -0.40 10.10
CA VAL A 132 -10.40 -0.85 8.72
C VAL A 132 -11.47 -1.93 8.74
N SER A 133 -12.62 -1.64 8.13
CA SER A 133 -13.83 -2.44 8.22
C SER A 133 -14.42 -2.73 6.83
N GLY A 134 -15.21 -3.81 6.72
CA GLY A 134 -15.99 -4.12 5.51
C GLY A 134 -15.21 -4.71 4.34
N ILE A 135 -14.41 -5.76 4.56
CA ILE A 135 -13.67 -6.48 3.50
C ILE A 135 -14.67 -7.17 2.56
N ASP A 136 -14.69 -6.79 1.29
CA ASP A 136 -15.24 -7.65 0.24
C ASP A 136 -14.15 -8.46 -0.47
N VAL A 137 -14.56 -9.53 -1.16
CA VAL A 137 -13.64 -10.39 -1.94
C VAL A 137 -12.99 -9.65 -3.13
N SER A 138 -13.45 -8.43 -3.43
CA SER A 138 -13.01 -7.59 -4.54
C SER A 138 -11.91 -6.60 -4.13
N GLY A 139 -11.54 -6.56 -2.84
CA GLY A 139 -10.51 -5.65 -2.34
C GLY A 139 -11.00 -4.23 -2.07
N ASN A 140 -12.32 -4.02 -1.98
CA ASN A 140 -12.90 -2.76 -1.56
C ASN A 140 -13.26 -2.81 -0.07
N TYR A 141 -12.95 -1.74 0.65
CA TYR A 141 -13.22 -1.60 2.08
C TYR A 141 -13.13 -0.14 2.53
N LEU A 142 -13.57 0.13 3.76
CA LEU A 142 -13.48 1.46 4.36
C LEU A 142 -12.29 1.54 5.31
N VAL A 143 -11.61 2.69 5.27
CA VAL A 143 -10.66 3.09 6.30
C VAL A 143 -11.25 4.28 7.04
N GLU A 144 -11.41 4.12 8.35
CA GLU A 144 -12.09 5.06 9.24
C GLU A 144 -11.12 5.53 10.33
N TRP A 145 -11.20 6.79 10.77
CA TRP A 145 -10.36 7.29 11.85
C TRP A 145 -11.04 8.40 12.66
N GLY A 146 -10.83 8.39 13.97
CA GLY A 146 -11.39 9.43 14.84
C GLY A 146 -10.70 10.79 14.68
N ALA A 147 -11.37 11.86 15.09
CA ALA A 147 -10.82 13.20 15.04
C ALA A 147 -9.54 13.37 15.89
N SER A 148 -8.63 14.24 15.46
CA SER A 148 -7.59 14.80 16.32
C SER A 148 -8.21 15.82 17.28
N PRO A 149 -7.81 15.83 18.56
CA PRO A 149 -8.16 16.90 19.49
C PRO A 149 -7.68 18.30 19.06
N THR A 150 -6.63 18.37 18.23
CA THR A 150 -6.17 19.66 17.69
C THR A 150 -7.14 20.17 16.62
N GLU A 151 -7.80 21.30 16.89
CA GLU A 151 -8.76 21.89 15.96
C GLU A 151 -8.12 22.42 14.66
N GLY A 152 -8.87 22.34 13.55
CA GLY A 152 -8.47 22.94 12.27
C GLY A 152 -7.34 22.20 11.53
N VAL A 153 -7.10 20.93 11.85
CA VAL A 153 -6.10 20.07 11.21
C VAL A 153 -6.55 19.56 9.82
N ARG A 154 -5.57 19.08 9.06
CA ARG A 154 -5.72 18.19 7.90
C ARG A 154 -5.24 16.79 8.28
N TYR A 155 -5.80 15.77 7.64
CA TYR A 155 -5.34 14.40 7.82
C TYR A 155 -4.52 13.92 6.62
N THR A 156 -3.49 13.12 6.92
CA THR A 156 -2.74 12.37 5.92
C THR A 156 -2.87 10.89 6.25
N LEU A 157 -3.57 10.14 5.39
CA LEU A 157 -3.64 8.68 5.47
C LEU A 157 -2.59 8.09 4.54
N GLN A 158 -1.82 7.15 5.08
CA GLN A 158 -0.83 6.39 4.33
C GLN A 158 -1.14 4.91 4.38
N GLU A 159 -0.75 4.24 3.31
CA GLU A 159 -0.83 2.81 3.11
C GLU A 159 0.57 2.24 2.90
N ALA A 160 0.80 1.01 3.35
CA ALA A 160 1.99 0.23 3.03
C ALA A 160 1.65 -1.26 2.86
N THR A 161 2.57 -2.03 2.27
CA THR A 161 2.47 -3.50 2.18
C THR A 161 3.27 -4.23 3.26
N THR A 162 3.88 -3.48 4.18
CA THR A 162 4.52 -4.01 5.39
C THR A 162 4.08 -3.24 6.62
N ALA A 163 3.91 -3.93 7.75
CA ALA A 163 3.47 -3.34 9.02
C ALA A 163 4.41 -2.25 9.56
N ASN A 164 5.68 -2.25 9.13
CA ASN A 164 6.66 -1.23 9.50
C ASN A 164 6.68 -0.01 8.55
N PHE A 165 5.76 0.05 7.58
CA PHE A 165 5.60 1.15 6.63
C PHE A 165 6.88 1.48 5.82
N LYS A 166 7.68 0.45 5.48
CA LYS A 166 8.92 0.60 4.67
C LYS A 166 8.75 0.22 3.20
N VAL A 167 7.82 -0.67 2.87
CA VAL A 167 7.59 -1.17 1.51
C VAL A 167 6.18 -0.77 1.05
N GLY A 168 6.05 -0.38 -0.22
CA GLY A 168 4.75 0.00 -0.81
C GLY A 168 4.13 1.26 -0.18
N LEU A 169 4.94 2.10 0.47
CA LEU A 169 4.44 3.27 1.19
C LEU A 169 3.92 4.34 0.22
N ARG A 170 2.65 4.72 0.37
CA ARG A 170 2.06 5.86 -0.36
C ARG A 170 1.03 6.60 0.47
N SER A 171 0.72 7.84 0.08
CA SER A 171 -0.38 8.60 0.67
C SER A 171 -1.65 8.35 -0.13
N VAL A 172 -2.69 7.85 0.52
CA VAL A 172 -3.98 7.52 -0.10
C VAL A 172 -5.06 8.57 0.16
N TYR A 173 -4.82 9.46 1.13
CA TYR A 173 -5.69 10.60 1.38
C TYR A 173 -4.91 11.80 1.96
N LEU A 174 -5.26 13.00 1.50
CA LEU A 174 -4.80 14.27 2.06
C LEU A 174 -5.93 15.31 1.98
N GLY A 175 -6.44 15.76 3.13
CA GLY A 175 -7.49 16.77 3.13
C GLY A 175 -7.99 17.20 4.51
N ARG A 176 -8.94 18.15 4.50
CA ARG A 176 -9.77 18.52 5.66
C ARG A 176 -11.09 17.79 5.53
N LEU A 177 -11.68 17.36 6.64
CA LEU A 177 -12.83 16.45 6.59
C LEU A 177 -14.18 17.10 6.86
N PHE A 178 -15.15 16.60 6.08
CA PHE A 178 -16.59 16.59 6.34
C PHE A 178 -17.07 15.17 6.79
N SER A 179 -16.26 14.10 6.64
CA SER A 179 -16.58 12.72 7.06
C SER A 179 -15.32 11.93 7.47
N PHE A 180 -15.32 11.19 8.56
CA PHE A 180 -14.15 10.49 9.15
C PHE A 180 -13.81 9.12 8.51
N SER A 181 -14.07 8.98 7.21
CA SER A 181 -13.92 7.73 6.45
C SER A 181 -13.50 7.98 5.00
N ILE A 182 -12.83 6.99 4.40
CA ILE A 182 -12.57 6.93 2.95
C ILE A 182 -12.76 5.51 2.43
N ALA A 183 -13.33 5.39 1.22
CA ALA A 183 -13.37 4.15 0.48
C ALA A 183 -12.01 3.88 -0.17
N ILE A 184 -11.49 2.68 0.07
CA ILE A 184 -10.34 2.14 -0.64
C ILE A 184 -10.88 1.13 -1.66
N THR A 185 -10.46 1.28 -2.92
CA THR A 185 -10.80 0.36 -4.01
C THR A 185 -9.53 -0.21 -4.65
N ASP A 186 -9.69 -1.27 -5.45
CA ASP A 186 -8.65 -1.78 -6.36
C ASP A 186 -7.37 -2.26 -5.67
N ARG A 187 -7.51 -3.08 -4.62
CA ARG A 187 -6.38 -3.68 -3.91
C ARG A 187 -6.08 -5.09 -4.42
N HIS A 188 -4.81 -5.34 -4.70
CA HIS A 188 -4.40 -6.55 -5.41
C HIS A 188 -4.64 -7.81 -4.57
N PRO A 189 -5.26 -8.86 -5.16
CA PRO A 189 -5.35 -10.18 -4.55
C PRO A 189 -4.00 -10.70 -4.06
N GLY A 190 -4.01 -11.40 -2.92
CA GLY A 190 -2.81 -11.99 -2.32
C GLY A 190 -1.88 -10.99 -1.65
N THR A 191 -2.30 -9.72 -1.50
CA THR A 191 -1.51 -8.67 -0.84
C THR A 191 -2.13 -8.27 0.49
N THR A 192 -1.29 -8.05 1.50
CA THR A 192 -1.70 -7.48 2.80
C THR A 192 -1.37 -6.00 2.84
N TYR A 193 -2.34 -5.16 3.21
CA TYR A 193 -2.19 -3.72 3.33
C TYR A 193 -2.29 -3.26 4.79
N TYR A 194 -1.53 -2.22 5.13
CA TYR A 194 -1.44 -1.63 6.46
C TYR A 194 -1.65 -0.12 6.36
N TYR A 195 -2.26 0.49 7.38
CA TYR A 195 -2.67 1.89 7.33
C TYR A 195 -2.18 2.68 8.51
N ARG A 196 -1.85 3.95 8.27
CA ARG A 196 -1.57 4.90 9.35
C ARG A 196 -2.04 6.30 8.99
N VAL A 197 -2.53 7.02 9.99
CA VAL A 197 -3.06 8.37 9.80
C VAL A 197 -2.47 9.33 10.83
N ARG A 198 -2.23 10.57 10.41
CA ARG A 198 -1.77 11.66 11.28
C ARG A 198 -2.49 12.97 10.98
N ALA A 199 -2.49 13.86 11.97
CA ALA A 199 -2.97 15.22 11.85
C ALA A 199 -1.81 16.18 11.50
N THR A 200 -2.12 17.18 10.69
CA THR A 200 -1.19 18.22 10.25
C THR A 200 -1.87 19.58 10.30
N LYS A 201 -1.17 20.61 10.78
CA LYS A 201 -1.64 21.99 10.77
C LYS A 201 -0.48 22.90 10.41
N SER A 202 -0.74 23.87 9.54
CA SER A 202 0.29 24.85 9.18
C SER A 202 0.73 25.61 10.43
N GLY A 203 2.04 25.72 10.63
CA GLY A 203 2.64 26.39 11.80
C GLY A 203 2.80 25.52 13.05
N LEU A 204 2.31 24.27 13.06
CA LEU A 204 2.55 23.31 14.13
C LEU A 204 3.32 22.08 13.62
N PRO A 205 4.14 21.44 14.46
CA PRO A 205 4.68 20.12 14.14
C PRO A 205 3.53 19.11 13.89
N PRO A 206 3.66 18.18 12.92
CA PRO A 206 2.69 17.12 12.70
C PRO A 206 2.51 16.24 13.93
N SER A 207 1.34 15.62 14.06
CA SER A 207 1.16 14.59 15.08
C SER A 207 2.00 13.36 14.77
N ALA A 208 2.21 12.53 15.80
CA ALA A 208 2.55 11.14 15.59
C ALA A 208 1.48 10.43 14.72
N TYR A 209 1.86 9.35 14.08
CA TYR A 209 0.92 8.48 13.37
C TYR A 209 0.24 7.53 14.37
N ILE A 210 -1.09 7.43 14.29
CA ILE A 210 -1.78 6.24 14.77
C ILE A 210 -1.83 5.21 13.63
N SER A 211 -1.54 3.96 13.94
CA SER A 211 -1.38 2.90 12.93
C SER A 211 -2.34 1.75 13.18
N TRP A 212 -2.96 1.26 12.12
CA TRP A 212 -3.67 0.01 12.08
C TRP A 212 -2.75 -1.05 11.48
N ILE A 213 -2.17 -1.89 12.34
CA ILE A 213 -1.11 -2.85 11.97
C ILE A 213 -1.59 -4.31 11.92
N THR A 214 -2.87 -4.56 12.20
CA THR A 214 -3.48 -5.89 12.07
C THR A 214 -3.35 -6.42 10.65
N GLY A 215 -3.38 -5.51 9.66
CA GLY A 215 -3.23 -5.85 8.25
C GLY A 215 -4.53 -6.38 7.65
N ILE A 216 -4.85 -5.93 6.45
CA ILE A 216 -6.00 -6.41 5.69
C ILE A 216 -5.45 -7.18 4.49
N THR A 217 -5.65 -8.48 4.49
CA THR A 217 -5.19 -9.36 3.41
C THR A 217 -6.32 -9.52 2.40
N ILE A 218 -6.06 -9.09 1.17
CA ILE A 218 -6.95 -9.41 0.06
C ILE A 218 -6.73 -10.88 -0.27
N PRO A 219 -7.75 -11.75 -0.21
CA PRO A 219 -7.60 -13.16 -0.53
C PRO A 219 -6.88 -13.32 -1.87
N ALA A 220 -5.82 -14.13 -1.90
CA ALA A 220 -5.22 -14.53 -3.16
C ALA A 220 -6.29 -15.32 -3.93
N ILE A 221 -6.68 -14.83 -5.10
CA ILE A 221 -7.39 -15.65 -6.06
C ILE A 221 -6.28 -16.43 -6.77
N PRO A 222 -6.02 -17.72 -6.45
CA PRO A 222 -5.12 -18.51 -7.29
C PRO A 222 -5.64 -18.40 -8.72
N ALA A 223 -4.76 -18.13 -9.70
CA ALA A 223 -5.13 -17.91 -11.10
C ALA A 223 -6.21 -18.93 -11.51
N PRO A 224 -7.49 -18.51 -11.57
CA PRO A 224 -8.59 -19.46 -11.50
C PRO A 224 -8.74 -20.13 -12.86
N VAL A 225 -8.31 -21.37 -12.98
CA VAL A 225 -8.57 -22.17 -14.19
C VAL A 225 -10.03 -22.64 -14.15
N PRO A 226 -10.82 -22.45 -15.22
CA PRO A 226 -12.21 -22.94 -15.29
C PRO A 226 -12.32 -24.43 -14.98
N LYS A 227 -13.45 -24.84 -14.40
CA LYS A 227 -13.91 -26.23 -14.53
C LYS A 227 -14.09 -26.57 -16.01
N THR A 228 -13.84 -27.82 -16.37
CA THR A 228 -14.01 -28.28 -17.76
C THR A 228 -15.48 -28.37 -18.20
N GLY A 229 -16.41 -28.31 -17.25
CA GLY A 229 -17.85 -28.43 -17.48
C GLY A 229 -18.36 -29.87 -17.54
N GLN A 230 -17.48 -30.87 -17.66
CA GLN A 230 -17.86 -32.28 -17.63
C GLN A 230 -18.48 -32.62 -16.27
N THR A 231 -19.66 -33.25 -16.27
CA THR A 231 -20.35 -33.70 -15.05
C THR A 231 -20.50 -35.22 -14.95
N PHE A 232 -20.28 -35.93 -16.05
CA PHE A 232 -20.31 -37.39 -16.08
C PHE A 232 -18.90 -37.93 -15.83
N SER A 233 -18.77 -38.89 -14.92
CA SER A 233 -17.50 -39.54 -14.61
C SER A 233 -17.39 -40.88 -15.34
N TYR A 234 -16.30 -41.05 -16.08
CA TYR A 234 -15.89 -42.28 -16.76
C TYR A 234 -14.83 -43.07 -15.96
N GLY A 235 -14.22 -42.45 -14.94
CA GLY A 235 -13.25 -43.10 -14.06
C GLY A 235 -13.02 -42.34 -12.77
N ALA A 236 -12.60 -43.06 -11.72
CA ALA A 236 -12.28 -42.43 -10.45
C ALA A 236 -11.16 -41.40 -10.60
N GLY A 237 -11.42 -40.16 -10.18
CA GLY A 237 -10.45 -39.07 -10.22
C GLY A 237 -10.44 -38.26 -11.53
N ASP A 238 -11.38 -38.48 -12.45
CA ASP A 238 -11.55 -37.64 -13.63
C ASP A 238 -12.27 -36.30 -13.34
N ASP A 239 -12.41 -35.48 -14.37
CA ASP A 239 -13.04 -34.16 -14.26
C ASP A 239 -14.51 -34.24 -13.81
N GLY A 240 -15.25 -35.23 -14.33
CA GLY A 240 -16.62 -35.52 -13.95
C GLY A 240 -16.77 -35.82 -12.46
N ALA A 241 -15.84 -36.60 -11.88
CA ALA A 241 -15.83 -36.93 -10.46
C ALA A 241 -15.32 -35.79 -9.58
N LEU A 242 -14.22 -35.13 -9.98
CA LEU A 242 -13.52 -34.20 -9.10
C LEU A 242 -14.03 -32.78 -9.16
N GLN A 243 -14.64 -32.36 -10.29
CA GLN A 243 -15.23 -31.04 -10.47
C GLN A 243 -14.26 -29.89 -10.08
N LYS A 244 -12.96 -30.04 -10.37
CA LYS A 244 -11.91 -29.06 -10.00
C LYS A 244 -11.91 -27.86 -10.95
N GLY A 245 -11.45 -26.72 -10.43
CA GLY A 245 -11.44 -25.44 -11.15
C GLY A 245 -12.56 -24.52 -10.68
N VAL A 246 -12.58 -23.30 -11.22
CA VAL A 246 -13.58 -22.29 -10.91
C VAL A 246 -14.87 -22.58 -11.68
N ALA A 247 -15.97 -22.63 -10.94
CA ALA A 247 -17.29 -22.84 -11.52
C ALA A 247 -17.63 -21.65 -12.44
N SER A 248 -18.35 -21.94 -13.52
CA SER A 248 -18.87 -20.89 -14.38
C SER A 248 -19.76 -19.94 -13.56
N PRO A 249 -19.57 -18.61 -13.66
CA PRO A 249 -20.50 -17.65 -13.08
C PRO A 249 -21.85 -17.71 -13.80
N ASP A 250 -22.89 -17.19 -13.14
CA ASP A 250 -24.24 -17.03 -13.70
C ASP A 250 -24.62 -15.53 -13.65
N PRO A 251 -24.68 -14.83 -14.80
CA PRO A 251 -24.42 -15.34 -16.16
C PRO A 251 -22.92 -15.52 -16.44
N ARG A 252 -22.56 -16.44 -17.34
CA ARG A 252 -21.20 -16.61 -17.87
C ARG A 252 -20.82 -15.48 -18.83
N PHE A 253 -21.74 -15.17 -19.73
CA PHE A 253 -21.54 -14.20 -20.80
C PHE A 253 -22.62 -13.13 -20.75
N THR A 254 -22.22 -11.86 -20.73
CA THR A 254 -23.14 -10.72 -20.67
C THR A 254 -23.00 -9.88 -21.94
N ASP A 255 -24.01 -9.92 -22.79
CA ASP A 255 -24.15 -9.01 -23.92
C ASP A 255 -24.35 -7.57 -23.42
N LYS A 256 -23.53 -6.64 -23.90
CA LYS A 256 -23.60 -5.23 -23.52
C LYS A 256 -24.53 -4.42 -24.43
N GLY A 257 -25.05 -5.02 -25.50
CA GLY A 257 -25.93 -4.35 -26.46
C GLY A 257 -25.19 -3.37 -27.38
N ASP A 258 -23.86 -3.30 -27.28
CA ASP A 258 -22.99 -2.40 -28.04
C ASP A 258 -22.10 -3.15 -29.06
N GLY A 259 -22.44 -4.41 -29.36
CA GLY A 259 -21.62 -5.29 -30.20
C GLY A 259 -20.54 -6.04 -29.43
N THR A 260 -20.48 -5.90 -28.11
CA THR A 260 -19.54 -6.64 -27.24
C THR A 260 -20.24 -7.58 -26.26
N VAL A 261 -19.50 -8.60 -25.82
CA VAL A 261 -19.93 -9.56 -24.80
C VAL A 261 -18.83 -9.67 -23.74
N VAL A 262 -19.19 -9.48 -22.47
CA VAL A 262 -18.29 -9.69 -21.33
C VAL A 262 -18.31 -11.15 -20.92
N ASP A 263 -17.13 -11.76 -20.83
CA ASP A 263 -16.93 -13.04 -20.15
C ASP A 263 -16.72 -12.79 -18.65
N ASN A 264 -17.74 -13.08 -17.83
CA ASN A 264 -17.70 -12.84 -16.38
C ASN A 264 -16.75 -13.79 -15.63
N LEU A 265 -16.26 -14.86 -16.27
CA LEU A 265 -15.25 -15.72 -15.66
C LEU A 265 -13.85 -15.08 -15.75
N THR A 266 -13.53 -14.50 -16.91
CA THR A 266 -12.18 -14.00 -17.21
C THR A 266 -12.05 -12.49 -17.10
N GLY A 267 -13.17 -11.76 -17.13
CA GLY A 267 -13.22 -10.31 -17.24
C GLY A 267 -12.94 -9.78 -18.65
N LEU A 268 -12.68 -10.65 -19.62
CA LEU A 268 -12.37 -10.25 -21.00
C LEU A 268 -13.63 -9.81 -21.75
N ILE A 269 -13.43 -8.92 -22.72
CA ILE A 269 -14.48 -8.43 -23.61
C ILE A 269 -14.25 -9.01 -24.99
N TRP A 270 -15.25 -9.70 -25.52
CA TRP A 270 -15.22 -10.38 -26.81
C TRP A 270 -16.12 -9.67 -27.80
N LEU A 271 -15.73 -9.71 -29.09
CA LEU A 271 -16.63 -9.27 -30.16
C LEU A 271 -17.85 -10.19 -30.20
N LYS A 272 -19.05 -9.61 -30.24
CA LYS A 272 -20.29 -10.38 -30.24
C LYS A 272 -20.43 -11.27 -31.48
N THR A 273 -20.07 -10.75 -32.65
CA THR A 273 -20.09 -11.50 -33.92
C THR A 273 -18.71 -12.10 -34.14
N ALA A 274 -18.55 -13.38 -33.81
CA ALA A 274 -17.27 -14.08 -33.74
C ALA A 274 -16.52 -14.13 -35.08
N ASN A 275 -17.21 -14.02 -36.20
CA ASN A 275 -16.63 -14.01 -37.54
C ASN A 275 -17.38 -13.01 -38.44
N CYS A 276 -17.40 -11.73 -38.07
CA CYS A 276 -18.06 -10.69 -38.89
C CYS A 276 -17.38 -10.47 -40.25
N ASP A 277 -18.04 -9.74 -41.16
CA ASP A 277 -17.61 -9.48 -42.56
C ASP A 277 -16.18 -8.92 -42.74
N LEU A 278 -15.53 -8.42 -41.68
CA LEU A 278 -14.11 -8.04 -41.75
C LEU A 278 -13.15 -9.25 -41.78
N PHE A 279 -13.63 -10.42 -41.37
CA PHE A 279 -12.81 -11.61 -41.11
C PHE A 279 -13.10 -12.77 -42.07
N HIS A 280 -14.12 -12.65 -42.92
CA HIS A 280 -14.38 -13.61 -43.98
C HIS A 280 -14.65 -12.89 -45.30
N ASP A 281 -14.22 -13.51 -46.38
CA ASP A 281 -14.69 -13.18 -47.72
C ASP A 281 -15.91 -14.06 -48.06
N HIS A 282 -16.88 -13.49 -48.76
CA HIS A 282 -18.02 -14.22 -49.31
C HIS A 282 -17.62 -14.84 -50.64
N VAL A 283 -17.42 -16.17 -50.66
CA VAL A 283 -16.96 -16.89 -51.86
C VAL A 283 -18.13 -17.66 -52.46
N TYR A 284 -18.35 -17.51 -53.77
CA TYR A 284 -19.35 -18.29 -54.48
C TYR A 284 -18.90 -19.76 -54.58
N ASN A 285 -19.68 -20.67 -53.99
CA ASN A 285 -19.48 -22.10 -54.13
C ASN A 285 -20.31 -22.63 -55.32
N PRO A 286 -19.66 -23.10 -56.41
CA PRO A 286 -20.36 -23.59 -57.59
C PRO A 286 -21.04 -24.95 -57.40
N VAL A 287 -20.77 -25.67 -56.30
CA VAL A 287 -21.39 -26.97 -55.97
C VAL A 287 -22.72 -26.77 -55.25
N THR A 288 -22.78 -25.83 -54.31
CA THR A 288 -23.99 -25.52 -53.55
C THR A 288 -24.82 -24.40 -54.18
N GLU A 289 -24.23 -23.66 -55.15
CA GLU A 289 -24.80 -22.47 -55.78
C GLU A 289 -25.11 -21.34 -54.78
N LEU A 290 -24.40 -21.33 -53.64
CA LEU A 290 -24.55 -20.35 -52.57
C LEU A 290 -23.26 -19.54 -52.37
N MET A 291 -23.39 -18.35 -51.80
CA MET A 291 -22.26 -17.63 -51.23
C MET A 291 -21.97 -18.25 -49.86
N GLU A 292 -20.74 -18.70 -49.66
CA GLU A 292 -20.28 -19.33 -48.42
C GLU A 292 -19.20 -18.47 -47.76
N ASP A 293 -19.31 -18.35 -46.44
CA ASP A 293 -18.28 -17.75 -45.60
C ASP A 293 -17.19 -18.78 -45.37
N THR A 294 -16.02 -18.61 -45.98
CA THR A 294 -14.87 -19.49 -45.70
C THR A 294 -13.93 -18.85 -44.67
N PRO A 295 -13.20 -19.64 -43.86
CA PRO A 295 -12.13 -19.11 -43.04
C PRO A 295 -11.09 -18.50 -43.98
N ASN A 296 -10.85 -17.19 -43.85
CA ASN A 296 -10.21 -16.43 -44.94
C ASN A 296 -9.11 -15.48 -44.50
N LYS A 297 -8.61 -15.57 -43.26
CA LYS A 297 -7.45 -14.75 -42.85
C LYS A 297 -6.26 -15.64 -42.52
N THR A 298 -5.15 -15.35 -43.21
CA THR A 298 -3.83 -15.78 -42.76
C THR A 298 -3.55 -15.17 -41.38
N TRP A 299 -2.61 -15.74 -40.64
CA TRP A 299 -2.31 -15.25 -39.29
C TRP A 299 -1.88 -13.77 -39.28
N SER A 300 -1.14 -13.34 -40.31
CA SER A 300 -0.70 -11.94 -40.45
C SER A 300 -1.87 -11.00 -40.77
N ASP A 301 -2.80 -11.44 -41.64
CA ASP A 301 -3.97 -10.65 -42.00
C ASP A 301 -4.96 -10.57 -40.84
N ALA A 302 -5.09 -11.64 -40.05
CA ALA A 302 -5.88 -11.67 -38.83
C ALA A 302 -5.38 -10.64 -37.82
N LEU A 303 -4.07 -10.63 -37.51
CA LEU A 303 -3.47 -9.62 -36.63
C LEU A 303 -3.75 -8.19 -37.11
N THR A 304 -3.57 -7.96 -38.42
CA THR A 304 -3.78 -6.63 -39.01
C THR A 304 -5.24 -6.22 -38.95
N SER A 305 -6.16 -7.12 -39.28
CA SER A 305 -7.61 -6.85 -39.31
C SER A 305 -8.13 -6.57 -37.91
N VAL A 306 -7.72 -7.35 -36.91
CA VAL A 306 -8.15 -7.14 -35.53
C VAL A 306 -7.58 -5.85 -34.94
N ASN A 307 -6.30 -5.53 -35.21
CA ASN A 307 -5.70 -4.30 -34.72
C ASN A 307 -6.35 -3.03 -35.32
N ASN A 308 -6.99 -3.15 -36.49
CA ASN A 308 -7.73 -2.06 -37.13
C ASN A 308 -9.21 -2.02 -36.78
N LEU A 309 -9.74 -3.02 -36.05
CA LEU A 309 -11.14 -3.08 -35.64
C LEU A 309 -11.47 -1.90 -34.72
N ALA A 310 -12.54 -1.18 -35.04
CA ALA A 310 -12.98 -0.02 -34.30
C ALA A 310 -14.52 0.11 -34.31
N HIS A 311 -15.00 1.08 -33.53
CA HIS A 311 -16.38 1.52 -33.51
C HIS A 311 -16.97 1.71 -34.92
N GLY A 312 -18.22 1.28 -35.11
CA GLY A 312 -18.93 1.34 -36.38
C GLY A 312 -18.69 0.14 -37.30
N GLN A 313 -17.79 -0.78 -36.93
CA GLN A 313 -17.53 -2.02 -37.66
C GLN A 313 -18.06 -3.23 -36.90
N CYS A 314 -18.47 -4.29 -37.60
CA CYS A 314 -18.88 -5.55 -36.99
C CYS A 314 -19.96 -5.44 -35.89
N GLY A 315 -20.84 -4.44 -36.00
CA GLY A 315 -21.89 -4.15 -35.03
C GLY A 315 -21.43 -3.40 -33.77
N LEU A 316 -20.17 -2.95 -33.71
CA LEU A 316 -19.63 -2.21 -32.57
C LEU A 316 -20.21 -0.80 -32.48
N THR A 317 -20.68 -0.47 -31.28
CA THR A 317 -21.11 0.88 -30.87
C THR A 317 -20.49 1.30 -29.53
N ASP A 318 -19.35 0.70 -29.17
CA ASP A 318 -18.68 0.77 -27.85
C ASP A 318 -17.60 1.86 -27.73
N ASN A 319 -17.51 2.75 -28.73
CA ASN A 319 -16.47 3.77 -28.90
C ASN A 319 -15.02 3.25 -28.99
N SER A 320 -14.81 1.96 -29.31
CA SER A 320 -13.45 1.45 -29.50
C SER A 320 -12.76 2.11 -30.68
N ILE A 321 -11.44 2.24 -30.60
CA ILE A 321 -10.56 2.71 -31.67
C ILE A 321 -9.60 1.60 -32.11
N ALA A 322 -8.97 1.80 -33.26
CA ALA A 322 -7.91 0.88 -33.72
C ALA A 322 -6.81 0.76 -32.65
N GLY A 323 -6.40 -0.46 -32.36
CA GLY A 323 -5.47 -0.82 -31.28
C GLY A 323 -6.12 -1.29 -29.99
N ASP A 324 -7.43 -1.05 -29.79
CA ASP A 324 -8.13 -1.55 -28.59
C ASP A 324 -8.37 -3.06 -28.65
N TRP A 325 -8.54 -3.60 -29.86
CA TRP A 325 -8.82 -5.02 -30.10
C TRP A 325 -7.55 -5.77 -30.50
N ARG A 326 -7.44 -7.03 -30.05
CA ARG A 326 -6.32 -7.94 -30.37
C ARG A 326 -6.80 -9.36 -30.62
N LEU A 327 -5.96 -10.15 -31.29
CA LEU A 327 -6.14 -11.60 -31.26
C LEU A 327 -5.92 -12.12 -29.83
N PRO A 328 -6.76 -13.04 -29.34
CA PRO A 328 -6.56 -13.67 -28.04
C PRO A 328 -5.27 -14.49 -28.03
N ASN A 329 -4.61 -14.57 -26.89
CA ASN A 329 -3.58 -15.60 -26.72
C ASN A 329 -4.24 -16.99 -26.61
N ALA A 330 -3.44 -18.04 -26.78
CA ALA A 330 -3.97 -19.41 -26.84
C ALA A 330 -4.74 -19.83 -25.57
N LYS A 331 -4.41 -19.26 -24.40
CA LYS A 331 -5.08 -19.56 -23.13
C LYS A 331 -6.40 -18.82 -22.99
N GLU A 332 -6.46 -17.56 -23.41
CA GLU A 332 -7.71 -16.79 -23.46
C GLU A 332 -8.72 -17.42 -24.40
N LEU A 333 -8.31 -17.79 -25.61
CA LEU A 333 -9.20 -18.45 -26.57
C LEU A 333 -9.70 -19.79 -26.03
N SER A 334 -8.82 -20.61 -25.43
CA SER A 334 -9.22 -21.87 -24.81
C SER A 334 -10.17 -21.71 -23.62
N SER A 335 -10.20 -20.53 -22.98
CA SER A 335 -11.04 -20.29 -21.79
C SER A 335 -12.53 -20.18 -22.09
N LEU A 336 -12.89 -19.97 -23.37
CA LEU A 336 -14.28 -20.01 -23.84
C LEU A 336 -14.83 -21.45 -23.85
N MET A 337 -13.96 -22.46 -23.92
CA MET A 337 -14.38 -23.83 -24.18
C MET A 337 -15.03 -24.47 -22.96
N ASN A 338 -16.15 -25.16 -23.22
CA ASN A 338 -16.83 -26.01 -22.26
C ASN A 338 -16.84 -27.45 -22.80
N LEU A 339 -15.96 -28.28 -22.25
CA LEU A 339 -15.70 -29.65 -22.70
C LEU A 339 -16.85 -30.63 -22.40
N LYS A 340 -17.95 -30.15 -21.79
CA LYS A 340 -19.21 -30.89 -21.74
C LYS A 340 -19.90 -30.96 -23.10
N TYR A 341 -19.64 -29.98 -23.96
CA TYR A 341 -20.32 -29.79 -25.23
C TYR A 341 -19.38 -29.99 -26.41
N SER A 342 -19.97 -30.29 -27.55
CA SER A 342 -19.31 -30.26 -28.86
C SER A 342 -20.35 -29.84 -29.89
N ARG A 343 -19.91 -29.21 -30.97
CA ARG A 343 -20.75 -28.67 -32.05
C ARG A 343 -21.69 -27.55 -31.60
N PRO A 344 -21.18 -26.41 -31.09
CA PRO A 344 -19.80 -26.12 -30.72
C PRO A 344 -19.51 -26.50 -29.24
N ALA A 345 -18.23 -26.54 -28.86
CA ALA A 345 -17.75 -26.69 -27.48
C ALA A 345 -17.88 -25.39 -26.67
N LEU A 346 -19.03 -24.74 -26.74
CA LEU A 346 -19.32 -23.45 -26.14
C LEU A 346 -20.62 -23.53 -25.34
N SER A 347 -20.69 -22.82 -24.22
CA SER A 347 -21.91 -22.74 -23.41
C SER A 347 -22.81 -21.57 -23.81
N ASP A 348 -24.06 -21.64 -23.39
CA ASP A 348 -25.01 -20.53 -23.43
C ASP A 348 -24.60 -19.35 -22.51
N SER A 349 -25.41 -18.29 -22.48
CA SER A 349 -25.16 -17.10 -21.66
C SER A 349 -25.00 -17.39 -20.17
N ASN A 350 -25.65 -18.43 -19.65
CA ASN A 350 -25.62 -18.78 -18.23
C ASN A 350 -24.49 -19.76 -17.89
N GLY A 351 -23.81 -20.33 -18.89
CA GLY A 351 -22.79 -21.34 -18.69
C GLY A 351 -23.34 -22.73 -18.35
N THR A 352 -24.65 -22.91 -18.37
CA THR A 352 -25.35 -24.12 -17.89
C THR A 352 -25.84 -25.00 -19.02
N GLY A 353 -26.09 -24.43 -20.19
CA GLY A 353 -26.56 -25.11 -21.41
C GLY A 353 -25.52 -25.05 -22.54
N GLN A 354 -25.76 -25.82 -23.59
CA GLN A 354 -24.97 -25.75 -24.81
C GLN A 354 -25.36 -24.48 -25.60
N TRP A 355 -24.36 -23.84 -26.21
CA TRP A 355 -24.62 -22.72 -27.11
C TRP A 355 -25.51 -23.14 -28.29
N SER A 356 -26.41 -22.25 -28.67
CA SER A 356 -27.25 -22.33 -29.86
C SER A 356 -27.32 -20.95 -30.54
N PRO A 357 -27.62 -20.87 -31.85
CA PRO A 357 -27.78 -19.59 -32.54
C PRO A 357 -28.77 -18.67 -31.80
N GLY A 358 -28.33 -17.46 -31.44
CA GLY A 358 -29.10 -16.52 -30.61
C GLY A 358 -28.69 -16.47 -29.13
N ASN A 359 -27.81 -17.38 -28.68
CA ASN A 359 -27.02 -17.19 -27.45
C ASN A 359 -25.95 -16.10 -27.68
N PRO A 360 -25.18 -15.67 -26.67
CA PRO A 360 -24.69 -14.30 -26.58
C PRO A 360 -23.75 -13.92 -27.73
N PHE A 361 -23.12 -14.92 -28.35
CA PHE A 361 -22.28 -14.78 -29.53
C PHE A 361 -23.02 -15.16 -30.81
N ALA A 362 -22.89 -14.31 -31.82
CA ALA A 362 -23.38 -14.52 -33.17
C ALA A 362 -22.26 -15.02 -34.09
N ASP A 363 -22.66 -15.73 -35.14
CA ASP A 363 -21.76 -16.27 -36.17
C ASP A 363 -20.53 -17.03 -35.64
N VAL A 364 -20.75 -17.86 -34.61
CA VAL A 364 -19.72 -18.77 -34.10
C VAL A 364 -19.61 -19.95 -35.07
N LYS A 365 -18.46 -20.08 -35.72
CA LYS A 365 -18.15 -21.17 -36.62
C LYS A 365 -17.64 -22.35 -35.79
N GLY A 366 -18.54 -23.16 -35.26
CA GLY A 366 -18.20 -24.47 -34.67
C GLY A 366 -19.16 -25.58 -35.10
N VAL A 367 -20.11 -25.22 -35.96
CA VAL A 367 -20.99 -26.11 -36.72
C VAL A 367 -21.12 -25.50 -38.11
N VAL A 368 -20.16 -25.78 -38.97
CA VAL A 368 -20.30 -25.48 -40.40
C VAL A 368 -20.82 -26.75 -41.07
N GLU A 369 -21.93 -26.64 -41.78
CA GLU A 369 -22.56 -27.81 -42.42
C GLU A 369 -21.60 -28.41 -43.45
N GLY A 370 -21.16 -29.65 -43.21
CA GLY A 370 -20.18 -30.33 -44.06
C GLY A 370 -18.72 -30.17 -43.64
N GLU A 371 -18.40 -29.34 -42.65
CA GLU A 371 -17.05 -29.24 -42.08
C GLU A 371 -16.97 -29.89 -40.70
N VAL A 372 -15.82 -30.49 -40.41
CA VAL A 372 -15.54 -31.19 -39.14
C VAL A 372 -14.52 -30.45 -38.27
N GLU A 373 -14.00 -29.32 -38.76
CA GLU A 373 -12.96 -28.53 -38.10
C GLU A 373 -13.32 -27.04 -38.23
N SER A 374 -13.18 -26.27 -37.17
CA SER A 374 -13.42 -24.83 -37.21
C SER A 374 -12.43 -24.09 -36.31
N TYR A 375 -11.19 -24.04 -36.78
CA TYR A 375 -10.07 -23.42 -36.06
C TYR A 375 -10.17 -21.91 -36.04
N TYR A 376 -9.96 -21.34 -34.85
CA TYR A 376 -9.78 -19.90 -34.64
C TYR A 376 -8.34 -19.56 -34.29
N TRP A 377 -7.84 -18.47 -34.85
CA TRP A 377 -6.47 -18.01 -34.59
C TRP A 377 -6.28 -17.52 -33.16
N SER A 378 -5.15 -17.90 -32.56
CA SER A 378 -4.58 -17.18 -31.43
C SER A 378 -3.35 -16.36 -31.85
N SER A 379 -2.96 -15.37 -31.04
CA SER A 379 -1.73 -14.60 -31.20
C SER A 379 -0.45 -15.36 -30.78
N SER A 380 -0.59 -16.60 -30.28
CA SER A 380 0.53 -17.35 -29.71
C SER A 380 1.25 -18.18 -30.77
N THR A 381 2.54 -17.92 -30.99
CA THR A 381 3.37 -18.74 -31.89
C THR A 381 3.64 -20.12 -31.29
N TYR A 382 3.60 -21.17 -32.12
CA TYR A 382 4.02 -22.50 -31.73
C TYR A 382 5.54 -22.58 -31.78
N ILE A 383 6.21 -22.77 -30.63
CA ILE A 383 7.66 -22.53 -30.54
C ILE A 383 8.50 -23.59 -31.24
N ASP A 384 8.01 -24.83 -31.30
CA ASP A 384 8.68 -25.94 -31.96
C ASP A 384 8.68 -25.76 -33.49
N VAL A 385 7.62 -25.15 -34.05
CA VAL A 385 7.54 -24.75 -35.46
C VAL A 385 7.03 -23.32 -35.55
N THR A 386 7.94 -22.34 -35.55
CA THR A 386 7.60 -20.90 -35.50
C THR A 386 6.86 -20.37 -36.73
N ALA A 387 6.87 -21.13 -37.82
CA ALA A 387 6.02 -20.91 -38.98
C ALA A 387 4.52 -21.17 -38.68
N GLY A 388 4.21 -21.84 -37.57
CA GLY A 388 2.85 -22.08 -37.08
C GLY A 388 2.46 -21.19 -35.89
N ALA A 389 1.16 -21.08 -35.67
CA ALA A 389 0.56 -20.46 -34.49
C ALA A 389 -0.45 -21.41 -33.86
N TRP A 390 -0.66 -21.28 -32.55
CA TRP A 390 -1.71 -22.00 -31.84
C TRP A 390 -3.09 -21.53 -32.32
N SER A 391 -4.02 -22.48 -32.38
CA SER A 391 -5.42 -22.30 -32.73
C SER A 391 -6.30 -23.15 -31.81
N VAL A 392 -7.58 -22.81 -31.73
CA VAL A 392 -8.58 -23.60 -31.00
C VAL A 392 -9.71 -23.94 -31.95
N ASP A 393 -10.03 -25.22 -32.05
CA ASP A 393 -11.21 -25.70 -32.77
C ASP A 393 -12.47 -25.48 -31.93
N MET A 394 -13.41 -24.68 -32.44
CA MET A 394 -14.68 -24.44 -31.74
C MET A 394 -15.62 -25.65 -31.81
N TYR A 395 -15.36 -26.64 -32.66
CA TYR A 395 -16.15 -27.85 -32.76
C TYR A 395 -16.11 -28.66 -31.45
N ASP A 396 -14.93 -28.92 -30.88
CA ASP A 396 -14.77 -29.74 -29.66
C ASP A 396 -13.81 -29.14 -28.60
N GLY A 397 -13.23 -27.96 -28.86
CA GLY A 397 -12.27 -27.30 -27.98
C GLY A 397 -10.84 -27.78 -28.14
N TYR A 398 -10.53 -28.58 -29.17
CA TYR A 398 -9.19 -29.06 -29.44
C TYR A 398 -8.20 -27.92 -29.74
N MET A 399 -7.04 -27.95 -29.09
CA MET A 399 -5.95 -27.02 -29.36
C MET A 399 -4.93 -27.64 -30.31
N SER A 400 -4.68 -26.97 -31.44
CA SER A 400 -3.72 -27.40 -32.45
C SER A 400 -2.82 -26.25 -32.89
N SER A 401 -1.73 -26.56 -33.61
CA SER A 401 -0.95 -25.55 -34.32
C SER A 401 -1.21 -25.65 -35.82
N ILE A 402 -1.40 -24.50 -36.47
CA ILE A 402 -1.67 -24.37 -37.91
C ILE A 402 -0.61 -23.45 -38.52
N TYR A 403 -0.21 -23.69 -39.77
CA TYR A 403 0.77 -22.82 -40.45
C TYR A 403 0.19 -21.42 -40.62
N LYS A 404 1.00 -20.40 -40.35
CA LYS A 404 0.57 -18.99 -40.42
C LYS A 404 0.12 -18.54 -41.81
N THR A 405 0.44 -19.32 -42.84
CA THR A 405 0.03 -19.14 -44.24
C THR A 405 -1.34 -19.71 -44.55
N ASP A 406 -1.87 -20.60 -43.71
CA ASP A 406 -3.21 -21.16 -43.88
C ASP A 406 -4.25 -20.18 -43.34
N ASN A 407 -5.52 -20.46 -43.62
CA ASN A 407 -6.62 -19.64 -43.14
C ASN A 407 -7.31 -20.26 -41.93
N CYS A 408 -7.65 -19.41 -40.96
CA CYS A 408 -8.51 -19.78 -39.84
C CYS A 408 -9.51 -18.63 -39.58
N TYR A 409 -10.52 -18.92 -38.77
CA TYR A 409 -11.48 -17.92 -38.29
C TYR A 409 -10.81 -16.97 -37.28
N VAL A 410 -11.41 -15.79 -37.08
CA VAL A 410 -10.81 -14.70 -36.29
C VAL A 410 -11.82 -14.17 -35.30
N TRP A 411 -11.54 -14.34 -34.01
CA TRP A 411 -12.40 -13.83 -32.93
C TRP A 411 -11.64 -12.82 -32.07
N PRO A 412 -11.93 -11.51 -32.21
CA PRO A 412 -11.28 -10.46 -31.44
C PRO A 412 -11.61 -10.50 -29.95
N VAL A 413 -10.61 -10.14 -29.14
CA VAL A 413 -10.75 -9.89 -27.71
C VAL A 413 -10.10 -8.56 -27.34
N ARG A 414 -10.55 -7.95 -26.24
CA ARG A 414 -9.86 -6.88 -25.56
C ARG A 414 -9.93 -7.05 -24.04
N ASP A 415 -9.06 -6.33 -23.35
CA ASP A 415 -9.00 -6.39 -21.90
C ASP A 415 -10.28 -5.79 -21.27
N GLY A 416 -10.64 -6.29 -20.09
CA GLY A 416 -11.74 -5.77 -19.30
C GLY A 416 -11.48 -4.34 -18.81
N GLN A 417 -12.56 -3.60 -18.53
CA GLN A 417 -12.48 -2.30 -17.85
C GLN A 417 -12.19 -2.45 -16.36
#